data_AF-A0A7Y2NMH3-F1
#
_entry.id   AF-A0A7Y2NMH3-F1
#
_cell.length_a   1.000
_cell.length_b   1.000
_cell.length_c   1.000
_cell.angle_alpha   90.00
_cell.angle_beta   90.00
_cell.angle_gamma   90.00
#
_symmetry.space_group_name_H-M   'P 1'
#
loop_
_entity.id
_entity.type
_entity.pdbx_description
1 polymer ?
#
loop_
_entity_poly.entity_id
_entity_poly.type
_entity_poly.pdbx_seq_one_letter_code
_entity_poly.pdbx_strand_id
1 'polypeptide(L)'
;MLKINIRKIKLLAVALIAGLCIQNCKDKPIISVHGRKDIQDHKSQKDSLFHILKAKDSMMFELAYNQLNFSILDELATDDIEFYHDQSGATYNKTDFINGMDGLTSLDYKARRELNAGTTEVFP
;
A
#
# COMPACT_ATOMS: atom_id res chain seq x y z
N MET A 1 -20.72 58.07 -30.95
CA MET A 1 -20.32 56.77 -30.35
C MET A 1 -19.30 57.03 -29.26
N LEU A 2 -19.70 57.03 -27.97
CA LEU A 2 -18.76 57.03 -26.84
C LEU A 2 -18.81 55.65 -26.17
N LYS A 3 -17.70 54.91 -26.24
CA LYS A 3 -17.52 53.64 -25.53
C LYS A 3 -16.98 53.94 -24.14
N ILE A 4 -17.76 53.60 -23.10
CA ILE A 4 -17.38 53.72 -21.69
C ILE A 4 -16.47 52.55 -21.32
N ASN A 5 -15.29 52.83 -20.76
CA ASN A 5 -14.30 51.83 -20.35
C ASN A 5 -14.37 51.60 -18.82
N ILE A 6 -14.83 50.40 -18.44
CA ILE A 6 -15.31 50.01 -17.09
C ILE A 6 -14.17 49.72 -16.07
N ARG A 7 -12.89 49.88 -16.43
CA ARG A 7 -11.78 49.42 -15.57
C ARG A 7 -11.23 50.45 -14.56
N LYS A 8 -11.88 51.58 -14.32
CA LYS A 8 -11.35 52.67 -13.47
C LYS A 8 -12.28 53.20 -12.36
N ILE A 9 -13.26 52.43 -11.92
CA ILE A 9 -13.99 52.69 -10.65
C ILE A 9 -13.47 51.67 -9.65
N LYS A 10 -12.21 51.79 -9.22
CA LYS A 10 -11.87 52.22 -7.86
C LYS A 10 -13.01 51.88 -6.87
N LEU A 11 -12.85 50.84 -6.06
CA LEU A 11 -12.03 50.93 -4.86
C LEU A 11 -12.42 52.19 -4.05
N LEU A 12 -13.68 52.31 -3.64
CA LEU A 12 -14.14 53.22 -2.58
C LEU A 12 -15.64 53.02 -2.28
N ALA A 13 -15.95 52.08 -1.38
CA ALA A 13 -17.19 51.98 -0.58
C ALA A 13 -17.05 50.67 0.23
N VAL A 14 -16.20 50.57 1.26
CA VAL A 14 -16.32 51.18 2.59
C VAL A 14 -17.76 51.23 3.09
N ALA A 15 -18.06 50.23 3.91
CA ALA A 15 -18.89 50.24 5.11
C ALA A 15 -20.40 50.45 4.97
N LEU A 16 -21.10 49.76 5.87
CA LEU A 16 -22.54 49.78 6.13
C LEU A 16 -23.35 48.99 5.12
N ILE A 17 -23.62 47.70 5.39
CA ILE A 17 -24.94 47.19 5.81
C ILE A 17 -24.74 45.85 6.56
N ALA A 18 -25.14 45.85 7.84
CA ALA A 18 -25.58 44.72 8.69
C ALA A 18 -24.76 43.40 8.64
N GLY A 19 -24.02 42.99 9.67
CA GLY A 19 -24.27 43.26 11.08
C GLY A 19 -25.55 42.56 11.59
N LEU A 20 -25.87 41.35 11.13
CA LEU A 20 -26.81 40.45 11.83
C LEU A 20 -26.66 38.98 11.40
N CYS A 21 -25.59 38.32 11.83
CA CYS A 21 -25.54 36.87 12.01
C CYS A 21 -24.43 36.57 13.04
N ILE A 22 -24.61 37.09 14.27
CA ILE A 22 -23.85 36.62 15.42
C ILE A 22 -24.24 35.16 15.61
N GLN A 23 -23.27 34.29 15.33
CA GLN A 23 -23.31 32.86 15.52
C GLN A 23 -23.61 32.55 16.99
N ASN A 24 -24.85 32.18 17.28
CA ASN A 24 -25.24 31.54 18.54
C ASN A 24 -25.01 30.02 18.43
N CYS A 25 -23.76 29.58 18.36
CA CYS A 25 -23.40 28.21 18.75
C CYS A 25 -22.75 28.31 20.14
N LYS A 26 -23.56 28.16 21.19
CA LYS A 26 -23.03 27.90 22.52
C LYS A 26 -22.53 26.46 22.54
N ASP A 27 -21.23 26.30 22.67
CA ASP A 27 -20.57 25.03 22.90
C ASP A 27 -21.22 24.31 24.10
N LYS A 28 -21.75 23.11 23.86
CA LYS A 28 -21.95 22.13 24.94
C LYS A 28 -20.60 21.50 25.25
N PRO A 29 -20.24 21.26 26.52
CA PRO A 29 -19.04 20.51 26.83
C PRO A 29 -19.29 19.06 26.42
N ILE A 30 -18.78 18.68 25.26
CA ILE A 30 -18.62 17.28 24.92
C ILE A 30 -17.41 16.81 25.73
N ILE A 31 -17.69 16.09 26.81
CA ILE A 31 -16.74 15.26 27.52
C ILE A 31 -16.08 14.37 26.46
N SER A 32 -14.80 14.61 26.18
CA SER A 32 -14.01 13.75 25.29
C SER A 32 -13.85 12.39 25.96
N VAL A 33 -14.74 11.45 25.63
CA VAL A 33 -14.50 10.04 25.91
C VAL A 33 -13.50 9.56 24.86
N HIS A 34 -12.23 9.64 25.21
CA HIS A 34 -11.13 9.03 24.47
C HIS A 34 -11.29 7.51 24.54
N GLY A 35 -12.00 6.92 23.57
CA GLY A 35 -12.25 5.48 23.56
C GLY A 35 -13.17 5.03 22.43
N ARG A 36 -12.75 5.25 21.17
CA ARG A 36 -13.22 4.52 19.98
C ARG A 36 -12.38 4.90 18.75
N LYS A 37 -11.22 4.27 18.58
CA LYS A 37 -10.40 4.36 17.34
C LYS A 37 -9.77 3.03 16.91
N ASP A 38 -9.90 2.05 17.77
CA ASP A 38 -9.25 0.75 17.82
C ASP A 38 -9.91 -0.31 16.91
N ILE A 39 -11.21 -0.19 16.62
CA ILE A 39 -11.94 -1.22 15.84
C ILE A 39 -11.82 -1.01 14.31
N GLN A 40 -11.69 0.25 13.84
CA GLN A 40 -11.52 0.52 12.41
C GLN A 40 -10.07 0.35 11.95
N ASP A 41 -9.11 0.67 12.81
CA ASP A 41 -7.68 0.62 12.51
C ASP A 41 -7.19 -0.81 12.27
N HIS A 42 -7.56 -1.75 13.14
CA HIS A 42 -7.17 -3.16 13.01
C HIS A 42 -7.67 -3.82 11.71
N LYS A 43 -8.92 -3.55 11.30
CA LYS A 43 -9.45 -4.08 10.03
C LYS A 43 -8.71 -3.48 8.83
N SER A 44 -8.49 -2.16 8.84
CA SER A 44 -7.77 -1.47 7.78
C SER A 44 -6.33 -1.97 7.63
N GLN A 45 -5.65 -2.24 8.75
CA GLN A 45 -4.29 -2.78 8.74
C GLN A 45 -4.25 -4.21 8.20
N LYS A 46 -5.19 -5.08 8.60
CA LYS A 46 -5.32 -6.44 8.06
C LYS A 46 -5.57 -6.42 6.55
N ASP A 47 -6.45 -5.56 6.08
CA ASP A 47 -6.75 -5.42 4.64
C ASP A 47 -5.51 -4.93 3.87
N SER A 48 -4.77 -3.96 4.42
CA SER A 48 -3.50 -3.49 3.84
C SER A 48 -2.44 -4.60 3.78
N LEU A 49 -2.23 -5.33 4.87
CA LEU A 49 -1.29 -6.45 4.94
C LEU A 49 -1.68 -7.56 3.95
N PHE A 50 -2.97 -7.86 3.85
CA PHE A 50 -3.49 -8.83 2.88
C PHE A 50 -3.10 -8.47 1.45
N HIS A 51 -3.31 -7.22 1.04
CA HIS A 51 -2.97 -6.77 -0.30
C HIS A 51 -1.46 -6.80 -0.57
N ILE A 52 -0.64 -6.41 0.42
CA ILE A 52 0.82 -6.45 0.30
C ILE A 52 1.31 -7.90 0.14
N LEU A 53 0.86 -8.80 1.01
CA LEU A 53 1.27 -10.21 0.96
C LEU A 53 0.80 -10.89 -0.32
N LYS A 54 -0.43 -10.62 -0.76
CA LYS A 54 -0.95 -11.16 -2.02
C LYS A 54 -0.12 -10.69 -3.23
N ALA A 55 0.25 -9.41 -3.27
CA ALA A 55 1.07 -8.87 -4.34
C ALA A 55 2.48 -9.50 -4.35
N LYS A 56 3.13 -9.60 -3.19
CA LYS A 56 4.46 -10.21 -3.05
C LYS A 56 4.44 -11.71 -3.38
N ASP A 57 3.40 -12.44 -2.96
CA ASP A 57 3.20 -13.86 -3.31
C ASP A 57 3.08 -14.05 -4.82
N SER A 58 2.31 -13.21 -5.51
CA SER A 58 2.21 -13.23 -6.97
C SER A 58 3.54 -12.90 -7.65
N MET A 59 4.30 -11.92 -7.15
CA MET A 59 5.63 -11.61 -7.70
C MET A 59 6.59 -12.82 -7.54
N MET A 60 6.58 -13.48 -6.39
CA MET A 60 7.41 -14.65 -6.13
C MET A 60 7.03 -15.84 -7.02
N PHE A 61 5.76 -16.23 -7.03
CA PHE A 61 5.36 -17.47 -7.70
C PHE A 61 4.99 -17.29 -9.16
N GLU A 62 4.31 -16.21 -9.55
CA GLU A 62 3.96 -16.03 -10.97
C GLU A 62 5.14 -15.53 -11.80
N LEU A 63 5.93 -14.60 -11.28
CA LEU A 63 7.04 -14.02 -12.05
C LEU A 63 8.33 -14.80 -11.85
N ALA A 64 8.82 -14.92 -10.61
CA ALA A 64 10.12 -15.56 -10.39
C ALA A 64 10.07 -17.08 -10.60
N TYR A 65 9.06 -17.77 -10.07
CA TYR A 65 8.96 -19.23 -10.16
C TYR A 65 8.38 -19.71 -11.51
N ASN A 66 7.14 -19.31 -11.84
CA ASN A 66 6.42 -19.83 -13.01
C ASN A 66 6.95 -19.27 -14.34
N GLN A 67 7.45 -18.03 -14.35
CA GLN A 67 7.99 -17.36 -15.55
C GLN A 67 9.52 -17.29 -15.57
N LEU A 68 10.20 -17.79 -14.54
CA LEU A 68 11.67 -17.80 -14.44
C LEU A 68 12.29 -16.39 -14.52
N ASN A 69 11.56 -15.36 -14.08
CA ASN A 69 12.08 -13.99 -14.01
C ASN A 69 12.74 -13.72 -12.65
N PHE A 70 13.97 -14.20 -12.50
CA PHE A 70 14.69 -14.14 -11.22
C PHE A 70 15.12 -12.72 -10.81
N SER A 71 15.12 -11.74 -11.72
CA SER A 71 15.44 -10.33 -11.38
C SER A 71 14.50 -9.74 -10.33
N ILE A 72 13.28 -10.27 -10.22
CA ILE A 72 12.30 -9.87 -9.20
C ILE A 72 12.79 -10.21 -7.78
N LEU A 73 13.66 -11.22 -7.64
CA LEU A 73 14.17 -11.66 -6.34
C LEU A 73 15.14 -10.65 -5.72
N ASP A 74 15.77 -9.78 -6.51
CA ASP A 74 16.62 -8.70 -5.99
C ASP A 74 15.84 -7.74 -5.08
N GLU A 75 14.56 -7.50 -5.40
CA GLU A 75 13.64 -6.67 -4.61
C GLU A 75 12.93 -7.47 -3.52
N LEU A 76 12.60 -8.74 -3.76
CA LEU A 76 11.82 -9.54 -2.82
C LEU A 76 12.64 -10.12 -1.66
N ALA A 77 13.90 -10.47 -1.89
CA ALA A 77 14.77 -11.04 -0.87
C ALA A 77 15.55 -9.94 -0.14
N THR A 78 15.85 -10.16 1.13
CA THR A 78 16.82 -9.37 1.88
C THR A 78 18.21 -9.99 1.74
N ASP A 79 19.26 -9.22 2.01
CA ASP A 79 20.64 -9.71 1.87
C ASP A 79 20.99 -10.79 2.90
N ASP A 80 20.30 -10.77 4.05
CA ASP A 80 20.39 -11.69 5.17
C ASP A 80 19.34 -12.82 5.14
N ILE A 81 18.75 -13.10 3.97
CA ILE A 81 17.78 -14.18 3.83
C ILE A 81 18.36 -15.53 4.26
N GLU A 82 17.60 -16.23 5.09
CA GLU A 82 17.83 -17.64 5.41
C GLU A 82 16.76 -18.49 4.72
N PHE A 83 17.19 -19.40 3.85
CA PHE A 83 16.31 -20.29 3.12
C PHE A 83 16.70 -21.74 3.37
N TYR A 84 15.73 -22.54 3.84
CA TYR A 84 15.94 -23.95 4.17
C TYR A 84 15.18 -24.81 3.17
N HIS A 85 15.94 -25.50 2.32
CA HIS A 85 15.41 -26.40 1.30
C HIS A 85 15.57 -27.86 1.74
N ASP A 86 14.57 -28.68 1.49
CA ASP A 86 14.53 -30.09 1.89
C ASP A 86 15.61 -30.94 1.21
N GLN A 87 16.03 -30.58 -0.01
CA GLN A 87 17.03 -31.33 -0.78
C GLN A 87 18.45 -30.76 -0.69
N SER A 88 18.60 -29.43 -0.71
CA SER A 88 19.91 -28.75 -0.81
C SER A 88 20.38 -28.16 0.52
N GLY A 89 19.57 -28.26 1.58
CA GLY A 89 19.90 -27.74 2.88
C GLY A 89 19.69 -26.23 2.98
N ALA A 90 20.53 -25.57 3.79
CA ALA A 90 20.37 -24.17 4.14
C ALA A 90 21.21 -23.23 3.25
N THR A 91 20.60 -22.10 2.91
CA THR A 91 21.19 -20.96 2.21
C THR A 91 21.09 -19.73 3.11
N TYR A 92 22.15 -18.93 3.19
CA TYR A 92 22.28 -17.86 4.21
C TYR A 92 22.53 -16.46 3.63
N ASN A 93 22.40 -16.29 2.32
CA ASN A 93 22.52 -14.98 1.68
C ASN A 93 21.71 -14.92 0.39
N LYS A 94 21.40 -13.69 -0.05
CA LYS A 94 20.62 -13.43 -1.26
C LYS A 94 21.23 -14.03 -2.52
N THR A 95 22.53 -13.87 -2.72
CA THR A 95 23.20 -14.31 -3.96
C THR A 95 23.05 -15.81 -4.15
N ASP A 96 23.32 -16.60 -3.10
CA ASP A 96 23.18 -18.04 -3.13
C ASP A 96 21.71 -18.47 -3.25
N PHE A 97 20.77 -17.71 -2.67
CA PHE A 97 19.35 -17.98 -2.81
C PHE A 97 18.90 -17.80 -4.27
N ILE A 98 19.27 -16.70 -4.92
CA ILE A 98 18.93 -16.43 -6.32
C ILE A 98 19.59 -17.46 -7.25
N ASN A 99 20.86 -17.80 -7.01
CA ASN A 99 21.56 -18.83 -7.78
C ASN A 99 20.91 -20.21 -7.61
N GLY A 100 20.42 -20.55 -6.41
CA GLY A 100 19.67 -21.77 -6.16
C GLY A 100 18.36 -21.83 -6.94
N MET A 101 17.66 -20.70 -7.05
CA MET A 101 16.42 -20.58 -7.83
C MET A 101 16.64 -20.78 -9.34
N ASP A 102 17.81 -20.42 -9.88
CA ASP A 102 18.17 -20.68 -11.29
C ASP A 102 18.19 -22.19 -11.61
N GLY A 103 18.35 -23.06 -10.60
CA GLY A 103 18.21 -24.50 -10.75
C GLY A 103 16.88 -24.95 -11.37
N LEU A 104 15.81 -24.15 -11.24
CA LEU A 104 14.52 -24.40 -11.90
C LEU A 104 14.62 -24.47 -13.43
N THR A 105 15.62 -23.82 -14.04
CA THR A 105 15.85 -23.84 -15.50
C THR A 105 16.40 -25.17 -15.99
N SER A 106 16.98 -25.98 -15.09
CA SER A 106 17.66 -27.24 -15.41
C SER A 106 16.79 -28.48 -15.25
N LEU A 107 15.53 -28.31 -14.83
CA LEU A 107 14.57 -29.40 -14.68
C LEU A 107 14.12 -29.93 -16.06
N ASP A 108 13.83 -31.23 -16.13
CA ASP A 108 13.25 -31.89 -17.32
C ASP A 108 11.73 -31.61 -17.48
N TYR A 109 11.14 -30.92 -16.50
CA TYR A 109 9.77 -30.43 -16.53
C TYR A 109 9.69 -28.96 -16.09
N LYS A 110 8.60 -28.28 -16.47
CA LYS A 110 8.31 -26.94 -15.97
C LYS A 110 7.56 -27.01 -14.65
N ALA A 111 8.27 -26.79 -13.55
CA ALA A 111 7.64 -26.64 -12.24
C ALA A 111 6.69 -25.43 -12.25
N ARG A 112 5.52 -25.56 -11.60
CA ARG A 112 4.62 -24.43 -11.35
C ARG A 112 4.07 -24.47 -9.93
N ARG A 113 3.74 -23.30 -9.41
CA ARG A 113 2.95 -23.12 -8.19
C ARG A 113 1.80 -22.18 -8.48
N GLU A 114 0.59 -22.58 -8.07
CA GLU A 114 -0.63 -21.82 -8.29
C GLU A 114 -1.38 -21.66 -6.97
N LEU A 115 -1.82 -20.43 -6.70
CA LEU A 115 -2.64 -20.11 -5.55
C LEU A 115 -4.11 -20.46 -5.85
N ASN A 116 -4.72 -21.30 -5.01
CA ASN A 116 -6.15 -21.55 -5.09
C ASN A 116 -6.93 -20.27 -4.78
N ALA A 117 -7.78 -19.85 -5.73
CA ALA A 117 -8.50 -18.60 -5.59
C ALA A 117 -9.39 -18.60 -4.33
N GLY A 118 -9.28 -17.54 -3.53
CA GLY A 118 -10.09 -17.37 -2.31
C GLY A 118 -9.57 -18.10 -1.07
N THR A 119 -8.41 -18.78 -1.13
CA THR A 119 -7.87 -19.53 0.03
C THR A 119 -6.78 -18.76 0.79
N THR A 120 -6.47 -17.52 0.42
CA THR A 120 -5.48 -16.72 1.14
C THR A 120 -6.05 -16.25 2.48
N GLU A 121 -5.37 -16.61 3.56
CA GLU A 121 -5.67 -16.12 4.91
C GLU A 121 -4.46 -15.37 5.45
N VAL A 122 -4.71 -14.24 6.11
CA VAL A 122 -3.67 -13.37 6.67
C VAL A 122 -3.99 -13.10 8.14
N PHE A 123 -2.97 -13.29 8.97
CA PHE A 123 -3.00 -13.12 10.41
C PHE A 123 -1.96 -12.06 10.81
N PRO A 124 -2.28 -11.16 11.75
CA PRO A 124 -1.30 -10.29 12.41
C PRO A 124 -0.46 -11.06 13.45
#